data_AF-A0A317SRW0-F1
#
_entry.id   AF-A0A317SRW0-F1
#
_cell.length_a   1.000
_cell.length_b   1.000
_cell.length_c   1.000
_cell.angle_alpha   90.00
_cell.angle_beta   90.00
_cell.angle_gamma   90.00
#
_symmetry.space_group_name_H-M   'P 1'
#
loop_
_entity.id
_entity.type
_entity.pdbx_description
1 polymer ?
#
loop_
_entity_poly.entity_id
_entity_poly.type
_entity_poly.pdbx_seq_one_letter_code
_entity_poly.pdbx_strand_id
1 'polypeptide(L)'
;LDLRRQSICSINHGSLQPAVSPQTALITLDEATMEDKYAYHAVSRILSDIGQNSGSFSRITMTFLADFRKCLPVVPGSSQSQMVYFNFPGSNYWPQFHVLQLEENVHLIHT
;
A
#
# COMPACT_ATOMS: atom_id res chain seq x y z
N LEU A 1 -7.58 -11.79 -6.71
CA LEU A 1 -8.40 -12.07 -5.50
C LEU A 1 -9.61 -11.15 -5.51
N ASP A 2 -10.79 -11.61 -5.07
CA ASP A 2 -11.94 -10.73 -4.80
C ASP A 2 -11.76 -10.11 -3.39
N LEU A 3 -11.03 -9.00 -3.32
CA LEU A 3 -10.78 -8.31 -2.05
C LEU A 3 -11.95 -7.36 -1.74
N ARG A 4 -12.39 -7.36 -0.49
CA ARG A 4 -13.49 -6.54 0.01
C ARG A 4 -12.99 -5.65 1.13
N ARG A 5 -13.76 -4.61 1.47
CA ARG A 5 -13.43 -3.70 2.58
C ARG A 5 -13.18 -4.43 3.91
N GLN A 6 -13.83 -5.57 4.14
CA GLN A 6 -13.68 -6.36 5.35
C GLN A 6 -12.63 -7.46 5.24
N SER A 7 -11.99 -7.63 4.09
CA SER A 7 -10.91 -8.59 3.91
C SER A 7 -9.84 -8.38 4.97
N ILE A 8 -9.41 -9.49 5.53
CA ILE A 8 -8.31 -9.59 6.47
C ILE A 8 -7.11 -10.16 5.71
N CYS A 9 -5.93 -9.72 6.09
CA CYS A 9 -4.72 -10.34 5.60
C CYS A 9 -4.36 -11.47 6.58
N SER A 10 -4.19 -12.69 6.07
CA SER A 10 -4.03 -13.90 6.89
C SER A 10 -2.62 -14.06 7.46
N ILE A 11 -1.98 -12.95 7.84
CA ILE A 11 -0.64 -13.00 8.42
C ILE A 11 -0.78 -13.16 9.93
N ASN A 12 -0.12 -14.19 10.46
CA ASN A 12 -0.10 -14.44 11.89
C ASN A 12 0.63 -13.30 12.60
N HIS A 13 0.04 -12.82 13.70
CA HIS A 13 0.62 -11.75 14.50
C HIS A 13 2.09 -12.03 14.89
N GLY A 14 2.40 -13.28 15.23
CA GLY A 14 3.76 -13.71 15.59
C GLY A 14 4.78 -13.72 14.45
N SER A 15 4.37 -13.79 13.19
CA SER A 15 5.30 -13.78 12.05
C SER A 15 5.69 -12.37 11.62
N LEU A 16 4.81 -11.38 11.82
CA LEU A 16 5.08 -9.97 11.53
C LEU A 16 5.70 -9.22 12.70
N GLN A 17 5.42 -9.63 13.95
CA GLN A 17 5.97 -8.99 15.14
C GLN A 17 7.50 -8.75 15.14
N PRO A 18 8.34 -9.67 14.63
CA PRO A 18 9.79 -9.44 14.58
C PRO A 18 10.16 -8.30 13.62
N ALA A 19 9.42 -8.17 12.52
CA ALA A 19 9.66 -7.17 11.47
C ALA A 19 9.00 -5.82 11.80
N VAL A 20 7.84 -5.85 12.47
CA VAL A 20 7.07 -4.68 12.91
C VAL A 20 7.18 -4.61 14.43
N SER A 21 8.34 -4.16 14.89
CA SER A 21 8.58 -3.86 16.30
C SER A 21 8.04 -2.47 16.68
N PRO A 22 7.82 -2.17 17.97
CA PRO A 22 7.49 -0.82 18.45
C PRO A 22 8.53 0.26 18.09
N GLN A 23 9.75 -0.14 17.69
CA GLN A 23 10.81 0.77 17.25
C GLN A 23 10.73 1.09 15.74
N THR A 24 9.86 0.40 15.00
CA THR A 24 9.73 0.57 13.55
C THR A 24 9.07 1.91 13.25
N ALA A 25 9.85 2.86 12.75
CA ALA A 25 9.36 4.20 12.42
C ALA A 25 8.87 4.34 10.97
N LEU A 26 9.37 3.49 10.07
CA LEU A 26 9.14 3.57 8.63
C LEU A 26 8.95 2.17 8.03
N ILE A 27 7.90 2.00 7.23
CA ILE A 27 7.67 0.83 6.38
C ILE A 27 7.63 1.29 4.94
N THR A 28 8.44 0.65 4.09
CA THR A 28 8.44 0.91 2.66
C THR A 28 7.82 -0.27 1.93
N LEU A 29 6.81 0.00 1.11
CA LEU A 29 6.17 -0.98 0.24
C LEU A 29 6.61 -0.72 -1.19
N ASP A 30 7.32 -1.69 -1.77
CA ASP A 30 7.69 -1.67 -3.18
C ASP A 30 6.54 -2.22 -4.04
N GLU A 31 6.44 -1.76 -5.29
CA GLU A 31 5.41 -2.14 -6.27
C GLU A 31 3.95 -1.95 -5.82
N ALA A 32 3.68 -0.87 -5.07
CA ALA A 32 2.34 -0.58 -4.54
C ALA A 32 1.23 -0.36 -5.60
N THR A 33 1.57 -0.28 -6.89
CA THR A 33 0.57 -0.11 -7.94
C THR A 33 -0.11 -1.40 -8.36
N MET A 34 0.38 -2.56 -7.90
CA MET A 34 -0.14 -3.87 -8.31
C MET A 34 -1.32 -4.36 -7.47
N GLU A 35 -1.53 -3.76 -6.31
CA GLU A 35 -2.48 -4.26 -5.32
C GLU A 35 -3.81 -3.52 -5.36
N ASP A 36 -4.89 -4.26 -5.08
CA ASP A 36 -6.21 -3.68 -4.86
C ASP A 36 -6.17 -2.73 -3.66
N LYS A 37 -6.89 -1.60 -3.74
CA LYS A 37 -7.02 -0.66 -2.63
C LYS A 37 -7.36 -1.32 -1.29
N TYR A 38 -8.12 -2.42 -1.28
CA TYR A 38 -8.50 -3.16 -0.09
C TYR A 38 -7.34 -3.92 0.58
N ALA A 39 -6.27 -4.23 -0.15
CA ALA A 39 -5.05 -4.78 0.44
C ALA A 39 -4.46 -3.80 1.47
N TYR A 40 -4.46 -2.50 1.16
CA TYR A 40 -3.98 -1.45 2.08
C TYR A 40 -4.86 -1.29 3.31
N HIS A 41 -6.17 -1.50 3.18
CA HIS A 41 -7.06 -1.55 4.33
C HIS A 41 -6.71 -2.71 5.27
N ALA A 42 -6.40 -3.89 4.72
CA ALA A 42 -5.99 -5.05 5.51
C ALA A 42 -4.62 -4.81 6.19
N VAL A 43 -3.65 -4.24 5.48
CA VAL A 43 -2.34 -3.86 6.05
C VAL A 43 -2.51 -2.84 7.18
N SER A 44 -3.32 -1.81 7.00
CA SER A 44 -3.59 -0.82 8.06
C SER A 44 -4.13 -1.48 9.32
N ARG A 45 -5.03 -2.46 9.19
CA ARG A 45 -5.61 -3.14 10.34
C ARG A 45 -4.59 -3.98 11.09
N ILE A 46 -3.79 -4.76 10.38
CA ILE A 46 -2.72 -5.56 11.01
C ILE A 46 -1.72 -4.66 11.73
N LEU A 47 -1.32 -3.54 11.12
CA LEU A 47 -0.41 -2.62 11.79
C LEU A 47 -1.05 -2.01 13.05
N SER A 48 -2.32 -1.62 12.99
CA SER A 48 -3.08 -1.16 14.17
C SER A 48 -3.17 -2.24 15.26
N ASP A 49 -3.39 -3.50 14.88
CA ASP A 49 -3.46 -4.64 15.79
C ASP A 49 -2.11 -4.92 16.46
N ILE A 50 -1.00 -4.93 15.69
CA ILE A 50 0.36 -5.17 16.19
C ILE A 50 0.85 -4.04 17.08
N GLY A 51 0.65 -2.80 16.64
CA GLY A 51 1.11 -1.62 17.37
C GLY A 51 0.18 -1.19 18.51
N GLN A 52 -0.94 -1.89 18.73
CA GLN A 52 -1.96 -1.58 19.75
C GLN A 52 -2.42 -0.11 19.75
N ASN A 53 -2.42 0.52 18.58
CA ASN A 53 -2.80 1.92 18.43
C ASN A 53 -3.99 2.06 17.47
N SER A 54 -4.95 2.89 17.84
CA SER A 54 -6.18 3.15 17.08
C SER A 54 -6.00 4.11 15.89
N GLY A 55 -4.78 4.58 15.62
CA GLY A 55 -4.46 5.40 14.45
C GLY A 55 -4.22 4.57 13.19
N SER A 56 -4.44 5.17 12.03
CA SER A 56 -4.06 4.58 10.74
C SER A 56 -2.58 4.21 10.76
N PHE A 57 -2.27 2.97 10.34
CA PHE A 57 -0.92 2.42 10.27
C PHE A 57 -0.13 2.45 11.60
N SER A 58 -0.80 2.46 12.75
CA SER A 58 -0.15 2.42 14.07
C SER A 58 0.90 3.51 14.32
N ARG A 59 0.73 4.71 13.72
CA ARG A 59 1.69 5.83 13.78
C ARG A 59 3.04 5.55 13.10
N ILE A 60 3.14 4.47 12.32
CA ILE A 60 4.30 4.15 11.49
C ILE A 60 4.17 4.96 10.20
N THR A 61 5.27 5.61 9.80
CA THR A 61 5.31 6.29 8.49
C THR A 61 5.33 5.21 7.41
N MET A 62 4.45 5.34 6.42
CA MET A 62 4.44 4.41 5.29
C MET A 62 4.79 5.11 3.99
N THR A 63 5.80 4.58 3.32
CA THR A 63 6.26 5.05 2.02
C THR A 63 5.92 4.00 0.97
N PHE A 64 5.22 4.42 -0.07
CA PHE A 64 4.91 3.58 -1.22
C PHE A 64 5.89 3.92 -2.34
N LEU A 65 6.68 2.94 -2.75
CA LEU A 65 7.47 3.00 -3.97
C LEU A 65 6.64 2.34 -5.05
N ALA A 66 6.22 3.13 -6.02
CA ALA A 66 5.28 2.69 -7.03
C ALA A 66 5.58 3.41 -8.34
N ASP A 67 5.67 2.66 -9.45
CA ASP A 67 5.68 3.23 -10.79
C ASP A 67 4.30 3.00 -11.41
N PHE A 68 3.43 4.01 -11.30
CA PHE A 68 2.10 4.00 -11.90
C PHE A 68 2.10 3.85 -13.43
N ARG A 69 3.27 3.96 -14.07
CA ARG A 69 3.41 3.73 -15.51
C ARG A 69 3.72 2.28 -15.87
N LYS A 70 4.12 1.43 -14.91
CA LYS A 70 4.51 0.05 -15.18
C LYS A 70 3.34 -0.91 -15.15
N CYS A 71 2.51 -0.92 -14.10
CA CYS A 71 1.37 -1.83 -14.04
C CYS A 71 0.26 -1.30 -13.11
N LEU A 72 -0.99 -1.34 -13.61
CA LEU A 72 -2.23 -1.25 -12.82
C LEU A 72 -2.67 -2.69 -12.44
N PRO A 73 -3.43 -2.91 -11.35
CA PRO A 73 -4.04 -4.18 -11.00
C PRO A 73 -4.89 -4.66 -12.17
N VAL A 74 -4.61 -5.88 -12.61
CA VAL A 74 -5.34 -6.52 -13.70
C VAL A 74 -6.70 -6.98 -13.16
N VAL A 75 -7.76 -6.23 -13.47
CA VAL A 75 -9.14 -6.64 -13.20
C VAL A 75 -9.78 -7.07 -14.52
N PRO A 76 -9.98 -8.39 -14.77
CA PRO A 76 -10.53 -8.90 -16.02
C PRO A 76 -11.90 -8.29 -16.33
N GLY A 77 -12.09 -7.77 -17.55
CA GLY A 77 -13.36 -7.17 -18.00
C GLY A 77 -13.64 -5.76 -17.46
N SER A 78 -12.69 -5.13 -16.77
CA SER A 78 -12.85 -3.77 -16.25
C SER A 78 -12.54 -2.68 -17.28
N SER A 79 -13.22 -1.55 -17.17
CA SER A 79 -12.86 -0.31 -17.89
C SER A 79 -11.63 0.36 -17.27
N GLN A 80 -10.97 1.25 -18.01
CA GLN A 80 -9.86 2.06 -17.48
C GLN A 80 -10.25 2.85 -16.22
N SER A 81 -11.47 3.40 -16.18
CA SER A 81 -12.00 4.10 -15.01
C SER A 81 -12.20 3.17 -13.80
N GLN A 82 -12.64 1.93 -14.04
CA GLN A 82 -12.75 0.92 -12.99
C GLN A 82 -11.37 0.50 -12.47
N MET A 83 -10.38 0.34 -13.34
CA MET A 83 -9.00 0.06 -12.91
C MET A 83 -8.49 1.16 -11.95
N VAL A 84 -8.65 2.43 -12.30
CA VAL A 84 -8.25 3.55 -11.40
C VAL A 84 -9.03 3.52 -10.08
N TYR A 85 -10.31 3.15 -10.10
CA TYR A 85 -11.12 3.04 -8.90
C TYR A 85 -10.69 1.89 -7.97
N PHE A 86 -10.25 0.75 -8.50
CA PHE A 86 -9.75 -0.38 -7.71
C PHE A 86 -8.30 -0.19 -7.25
N ASN A 87 -7.56 0.69 -7.90
CA ASN A 87 -6.21 1.07 -7.47
C ASN A 87 -6.17 1.89 -6.18
N PHE A 88 -4.98 1.98 -5.61
CA PHE A 88 -4.68 2.77 -4.41
C PHE A 88 -5.12 4.25 -4.47
N PRO A 89 -4.98 4.99 -5.59
CA PRO A 89 -5.48 6.37 -5.67
C PRO A 89 -7.01 6.48 -5.59
N GLY A 90 -7.74 5.40 -5.90
CA GLY A 90 -9.18 5.29 -5.67
C GLY A 90 -9.57 4.93 -4.23
N SER A 91 -8.61 4.88 -3.30
CA SER A 91 -8.84 4.61 -1.88
C SER A 91 -9.14 5.87 -1.08
N ASN A 92 -9.87 5.73 0.02
CA ASN A 92 -10.15 6.84 0.95
C ASN A 92 -8.90 7.31 1.71
N TYR A 93 -7.80 6.55 1.64
CA TYR A 93 -6.54 6.95 2.25
C TYR A 93 -5.74 7.87 1.35
N TRP A 94 -5.96 7.86 0.03
CA TRP A 94 -5.19 8.65 -0.94
C TRP A 94 -5.06 10.14 -0.57
N PRO A 95 -6.12 10.85 -0.13
CA PRO A 95 -5.99 12.25 0.28
C PRO A 95 -5.07 12.51 1.48
N GLN A 96 -4.73 11.47 2.25
CA GLN A 96 -3.84 11.55 3.41
C GLN A 96 -2.36 11.38 3.01
N PHE A 97 -2.08 10.96 1.77
CA PHE A 97 -0.73 10.74 1.28
C PHE A 97 -0.13 12.00 0.67
N HIS A 98 1.15 12.19 0.95
CA HIS A 98 1.97 13.14 0.22
C HIS A 98 2.59 12.42 -0.99
N VAL A 99 2.32 12.93 -2.19
CA VAL A 99 2.84 12.36 -3.43
C VAL A 99 4.18 13.02 -3.74
N LEU A 100 5.22 12.20 -3.80
CA LEU A 100 6.54 12.59 -4.27
C LEU A 100 6.75 11.98 -5.66
N GLN A 101 7.07 12.83 -6.64
CA GLN A 101 7.33 12.40 -8.01
C GLN A 101 8.83 12.46 -8.28
N LEU A 102 9.40 11.34 -8.72
CA LEU A 102 10.77 11.30 -9.24
C LEU A 102 10.74 11.70 -10.72
N GLU A 103 11.38 12.81 -11.04
CA GLU A 103 11.45 13.35 -12.41
C GLU A 103 12.68 12.85 -13.17
N GLU A 104 13.77 12.61 -12.45
CA GLU A 104 15.04 12.18 -13.02
C GLU A 104 15.25 10.68 -12.86
N ASN A 105 15.45 9.99 -13.99
CA ASN A 105 15.86 8.60 -13.99
C ASN A 105 17.39 8.51 -14.12
N VAL A 106 18.06 8.29 -12.99
CA VAL A 106 19.52 8.13 -12.93
C VAL A 106 20.05 7.04 -13.86
N HIS A 107 19.27 5.98 -14.13
CA HIS A 107 19.68 4.93 -15.07
C HIS A 107 19.83 5.45 -16.50
N LEU A 108 18.96 6.36 -16.92
CA LEU A 108 18.99 6.96 -18.27
C LEU A 108 19.99 8.10 -18.40
N ILE A 109 20.41 8.72 -17.29
CA ILE A 109 21.38 9.82 -17.28
C ILE A 109 22.81 9.31 -17.44
N HIS A 110 23.10 8.08 -17.02
CA HIS A 110 24.42 7.47 -17.11
C HIS A 110 24.66 6.62 -18.38
N THR A 111 23.74 6.66 -19.34
CA THR A 111 23.87 5.98 -20.65
C THR A 111 24.05 7.00 -21.76
#